data_AF-A0A940L497-F1
#
_entry.id   AF-A0A940L497-F1
#
_cell.length_a   1.000
_cell.length_b   1.000
_cell.length_c   1.000
_cell.angle_alpha   90.00
_cell.angle_beta   90.00
_cell.angle_gamma   90.00
#
_symmetry.space_group_name_H-M   'P 1'
#
loop_
_entity.id
_entity.type
_entity.pdbx_description
1 polymer ?
#
loop_
_entity_poly.entity_id
_entity_poly.type
_entity_poly.pdbx_seq_one_letter_code
_entity_poly.pdbx_strand_id
1 'polypeptide(L)'
;MKTIRLLVSALVLLTCNIHAHADDGVISDLPGFETDGGSAPSQPNQPQTPVDPPVPAAVSPGSVTVPAVSRKAGGTSYLVKLDSPRSLKRLEVRIISGQVKIYEAYLITTQGRQISVRYFNNTDVLNEGSRYGSESLNQNDRVVSMIFMMEAFGGSSSINIAAIAENGLPYLTLDGVTPPNMPAPPASTPPPPVSVGGKEGTRVIDTSGRRGNVLRVLSNSKAIIEFDDYAGEYARNISELGIAVRCVKDICKGSRALDANGSWGEVQEIFNNGVAVLEFDQYSGYYVRKVNDLGLGVKCIKGFCVNNRVIDGNESWGEILEVFTNGMVRIEFDNYSGEYLRNISNLGLSVRCLQDVCVKSRAIDANGSYGDILEVYSNGKVRMEFDAYSGEYIRATRNIGLGLRCVNGLCAKDRIVDSNNTAGEIVEIFSNGMTVVEYDQYSGTYVRQVGTLRKRK
;
A
#
# COMPACT_ATOMS: atom_id res chain seq x y z
N MET A 1 -7.07 55.53 20.27
CA MET A 1 -7.30 56.55 19.22
C MET A 1 -6.04 56.71 18.38
N LYS A 2 -6.21 56.92 17.06
CA LYS A 2 -5.24 56.97 15.95
C LYS A 2 -4.88 55.60 15.34
N THR A 3 -5.62 55.08 14.35
CA THR A 3 -5.83 55.43 12.91
C THR A 3 -4.99 54.57 11.95
N ILE A 4 -5.64 53.51 11.44
CA ILE A 4 -5.82 53.05 10.04
C ILE A 4 -4.77 53.46 9.00
N ARG A 5 -4.26 52.45 8.27
CA ARG A 5 -3.98 52.34 6.80
C ARG A 5 -3.59 50.87 6.55
N LEU A 6 -4.45 49.92 6.14
CA LEU A 6 -5.12 49.73 4.84
C LEU A 6 -4.24 50.04 3.63
N LEU A 7 -3.65 48.98 3.06
CA LEU A 7 -3.20 48.92 1.66
C LEU A 7 -3.60 47.55 1.08
N VAL A 8 -4.52 47.66 0.13
CA VAL A 8 -5.09 46.64 -0.76
C VAL A 8 -4.34 46.73 -2.09
N SER A 9 -4.34 45.64 -2.86
CA SER A 9 -3.92 45.45 -4.27
C SER A 9 -2.61 44.65 -4.40
N ALA A 10 -2.47 43.64 -5.23
CA ALA A 10 -3.04 43.51 -6.57
C ALA A 10 -3.41 42.07 -6.96
N LEU A 11 -4.54 42.03 -7.66
CA LEU A 11 -5.09 40.99 -8.52
C LEU A 11 -4.14 40.73 -9.71
N VAL A 12 -3.72 39.48 -9.93
CA VAL A 12 -3.14 39.04 -11.21
C VAL A 12 -4.04 37.93 -11.75
N LEU A 13 -4.82 38.31 -12.77
CA LEU A 13 -5.48 37.39 -13.68
C LEU A 13 -4.41 36.66 -14.50
N LEU A 14 -4.38 35.32 -14.42
CA LEU A 14 -3.73 34.49 -15.43
C LEU A 14 -4.81 33.80 -16.26
N THR A 15 -4.98 34.31 -17.47
CA THR A 15 -5.89 33.80 -18.50
C THR A 15 -5.34 32.56 -19.20
N CYS A 16 -6.29 31.79 -19.72
CA CYS A 16 -6.21 30.52 -20.43
C CYS A 16 -5.08 30.35 -21.46
N ASN A 17 -4.60 29.11 -21.58
CA ASN A 17 -4.33 28.49 -22.88
C ASN A 17 -4.67 26.99 -22.81
N ILE A 18 -5.89 26.66 -23.26
CA ILE A 18 -6.32 25.30 -23.56
C ILE A 18 -5.84 25.01 -24.98
N HIS A 19 -4.85 24.14 -25.15
CA HIS A 19 -4.57 23.54 -26.46
C HIS A 19 -5.40 22.27 -26.58
N ALA A 20 -6.53 22.40 -27.27
CA ALA A 20 -7.26 21.27 -27.84
C ALA A 20 -6.53 20.82 -29.11
N HIS A 21 -6.01 19.59 -29.11
CA HIS A 21 -5.70 18.89 -30.35
C HIS A 21 -6.94 18.08 -30.73
N ALA A 22 -7.67 18.61 -31.72
CA ALA A 22 -8.57 17.82 -32.55
C ALA A 22 -7.70 17.21 -33.66
N ASP A 23 -7.67 15.88 -33.75
CA ASP A 23 -7.29 15.18 -34.97
C ASP A 23 -8.51 14.40 -35.44
N ASP A 24 -9.09 14.91 -36.52
CA ASP A 24 -10.11 14.28 -37.35
C ASP A 24 -9.44 13.19 -38.20
N GLY A 25 -9.69 11.93 -37.84
CA GLY A 25 -9.27 10.75 -38.59
C GLY A 25 -10.48 10.06 -39.21
N VAL A 26 -10.74 10.44 -40.46
CA VAL A 26 -11.78 9.99 -41.39
C VAL A 26 -12.11 8.48 -41.37
N ILE A 27 -13.43 8.27 -41.38
CA ILE A 27 -14.26 7.13 -41.81
C ILE A 27 -13.57 6.18 -42.81
N SER A 28 -13.63 4.88 -42.54
CA SER A 28 -13.64 3.86 -43.59
C SER A 28 -14.68 2.81 -43.24
N ASP A 29 -15.82 2.94 -43.91
CA ASP A 29 -16.86 1.92 -44.05
C ASP A 29 -16.24 0.57 -44.40
N LEU A 30 -16.63 -0.47 -43.66
CA LEU A 30 -16.45 -1.86 -44.09
C LEU A 30 -17.83 -2.51 -44.21
N PRO A 31 -18.15 -3.11 -45.37
CA PRO A 31 -19.46 -3.68 -45.63
C PRO A 31 -19.66 -4.97 -44.83
N GLY A 32 -20.91 -5.16 -44.40
CA GLY A 32 -21.37 -6.42 -43.85
C GLY A 32 -21.24 -7.55 -44.86
N PHE A 33 -20.78 -8.70 -44.38
CA PHE A 33 -20.97 -9.98 -45.04
C PHE A 33 -21.63 -10.93 -44.05
N GLU A 34 -22.94 -11.06 -44.19
CA GLU A 34 -23.61 -12.32 -43.88
C GLU A 34 -22.94 -13.40 -44.72
N THR A 35 -22.46 -14.47 -44.08
CA THR A 35 -22.13 -15.70 -44.79
C THR A 35 -22.63 -16.89 -44.00
N ASP A 36 -23.56 -17.57 -44.67
CA ASP A 36 -24.21 -18.81 -44.32
C ASP A 36 -23.24 -19.95 -44.01
N GLY A 37 -23.79 -20.95 -43.31
CA GLY A 37 -23.13 -22.18 -42.94
C GLY A 37 -22.53 -22.95 -44.13
N GLY A 38 -21.31 -23.45 -43.91
CA GLY A 38 -20.64 -24.40 -44.77
C GLY A 38 -19.72 -25.28 -43.96
N SER A 39 -20.11 -26.55 -43.76
CA SER A 39 -19.30 -27.60 -43.15
C SER A 39 -18.03 -27.84 -43.98
N ALA A 40 -16.87 -27.48 -43.44
CA ALA A 40 -15.59 -27.76 -44.09
C ALA A 40 -15.24 -29.26 -44.01
N PRO A 41 -14.71 -29.88 -45.09
CA PRO A 41 -14.28 -31.26 -45.09
C PRO A 41 -13.01 -31.45 -44.25
N SER A 42 -12.98 -32.53 -43.47
CA SER A 42 -11.84 -32.96 -42.66
C SER A 42 -10.58 -33.14 -43.51
N GLN A 43 -9.55 -32.34 -43.25
CA GLN A 43 -8.21 -32.52 -43.80
C GLN A 43 -7.55 -33.82 -43.27
N PRO A 44 -6.78 -34.54 -44.11
CA PRO A 44 -6.05 -35.72 -43.69
C PRO A 44 -4.88 -35.36 -42.76
N ASN A 45 -4.74 -36.13 -41.68
CA ASN A 45 -3.65 -36.06 -40.70
C ASN A 45 -2.27 -35.88 -41.36
N GLN A 46 -1.64 -34.72 -41.16
CA GLN A 46 -0.22 -34.55 -41.42
C GLN A 46 0.59 -35.28 -40.33
N PRO A 47 1.66 -36.01 -40.69
CA PRO A 47 2.58 -36.61 -39.74
C PRO A 47 3.23 -35.53 -38.86
N GLN A 48 3.06 -35.65 -37.54
CA GLN A 48 3.77 -34.80 -36.58
C GLN A 48 5.27 -35.07 -36.69
N THR A 49 6.05 -34.05 -37.05
CA THR A 49 7.51 -34.08 -36.96
C THR A 49 7.94 -34.31 -35.52
N PRO A 50 8.98 -35.14 -35.26
CA PRO A 50 9.51 -35.37 -33.92
C PRO A 50 9.86 -34.04 -33.24
N VAL A 51 9.28 -33.80 -32.06
CA VAL A 51 9.62 -32.65 -31.22
C VAL A 51 11.00 -32.91 -30.62
N ASP A 52 11.96 -32.04 -30.92
CA ASP A 52 13.30 -32.11 -30.35
C ASP A 52 13.23 -32.14 -28.81
N PRO A 53 14.12 -32.91 -28.14
CA PRO A 53 14.15 -32.97 -26.68
C PRO A 53 14.37 -31.56 -26.09
N PRO A 54 13.64 -31.18 -25.03
CA PRO A 54 13.72 -29.85 -24.45
C PRO A 54 15.17 -29.57 -24.00
N VAL A 55 15.75 -28.50 -24.55
CA VAL A 55 17.07 -28.00 -24.17
C VAL A 55 17.06 -27.70 -22.66
N PRO A 56 18.02 -28.23 -21.86
CA PRO A 56 18.09 -27.94 -20.43
C PRO A 56 18.13 -26.44 -20.19
N ALA A 57 17.26 -25.93 -19.32
CA ALA A 57 17.23 -24.50 -18.98
C ALA A 57 18.60 -24.06 -18.44
N ALA A 58 19.16 -23.00 -19.01
CA ALA A 58 20.46 -22.47 -18.61
C ALA A 58 20.43 -22.00 -17.15
N VAL A 59 21.25 -22.63 -16.30
CA VAL A 59 21.39 -22.26 -14.89
C VAL A 59 22.32 -21.06 -14.78
N SER A 60 21.82 -19.94 -14.26
CA SER A 60 22.62 -18.72 -14.06
C SER A 60 23.03 -18.57 -12.58
N PRO A 61 24.29 -18.21 -12.29
CA PRO A 61 24.70 -17.91 -10.92
C PRO A 61 23.87 -16.74 -10.35
N GLY A 62 23.35 -16.92 -9.15
CA GLY A 62 22.65 -15.89 -8.37
C GLY A 62 21.25 -15.55 -8.83
N SER A 63 20.75 -16.10 -9.94
CA SER A 63 19.41 -15.78 -10.43
C SER A 63 18.73 -16.92 -11.17
N VAL A 64 17.40 -16.92 -11.15
CA VAL A 64 16.54 -17.82 -11.91
C VAL A 64 15.44 -17.02 -12.61
N THR A 65 15.13 -17.39 -13.85
CA THR A 65 14.02 -16.79 -14.59
C THR A 65 12.77 -17.66 -14.45
N VAL A 66 11.65 -17.02 -14.12
CA VAL A 66 10.32 -17.63 -14.18
C VAL A 66 9.68 -17.16 -15.49
N PRO A 67 9.65 -17.99 -16.54
CA PRO A 67 9.28 -17.56 -17.88
C PRO A 67 7.80 -17.23 -18.03
N ALA A 68 6.94 -17.80 -17.17
CA ALA A 68 5.49 -17.59 -17.22
C ALA A 68 4.90 -17.54 -15.81
N VAL A 69 4.49 -16.34 -15.40
CA VAL A 69 3.67 -16.13 -14.20
C VAL A 69 2.20 -16.35 -14.56
N SER A 70 1.51 -17.16 -13.76
CA SER A 70 0.13 -17.59 -13.94
C SER A 70 -0.85 -16.46 -13.64
N ARG A 71 -1.97 -16.40 -14.37
CA ARG A 71 -3.09 -15.46 -14.14
C ARG A 71 -4.14 -15.99 -13.15
N LYS A 72 -3.85 -17.07 -12.43
CA LYS A 72 -4.81 -17.63 -11.46
C LYS A 72 -4.95 -16.66 -10.28
N ALA A 73 -6.19 -16.24 -10.04
CA ALA A 73 -6.55 -15.38 -8.92
C ALA A 73 -6.03 -15.93 -7.59
N GLY A 74 -5.38 -15.07 -6.80
CA GLY A 74 -4.75 -15.45 -5.54
C GLY A 74 -3.31 -15.95 -5.68
N GLY A 75 -2.77 -15.96 -6.90
CA GLY A 75 -1.38 -16.28 -7.18
C GLY A 75 -1.09 -17.77 -7.29
N THR A 76 -0.04 -18.12 -8.02
CA THR A 76 0.53 -19.47 -8.12
C THR A 76 1.82 -19.53 -7.31
N SER A 77 2.09 -20.66 -6.67
CA SER A 77 3.30 -20.86 -5.88
C SER A 77 4.44 -21.35 -6.75
N TYR A 78 5.57 -20.66 -6.69
CA TYR A 78 6.79 -20.96 -7.43
C TYR A 78 7.89 -21.32 -6.43
N LEU A 79 8.35 -22.57 -6.48
CA LEU A 79 9.42 -23.08 -5.63
C LEU A 79 10.77 -22.92 -6.33
N VAL A 80 11.62 -22.08 -5.77
CA VAL A 80 13.01 -21.89 -6.21
C VAL A 80 13.93 -22.58 -5.22
N LYS A 81 14.73 -23.55 -5.68
CA LYS A 81 15.73 -24.23 -4.86
C LYS A 81 17.11 -23.62 -5.05
N LEU A 82 17.91 -23.70 -3.99
CA LEU A 82 19.34 -23.43 -4.05
C LEU A 82 20.07 -24.75 -4.28
N ASP A 83 21.17 -24.70 -5.05
CA ASP A 83 22.07 -25.84 -5.25
C ASP A 83 22.69 -26.36 -3.94
N SER A 84 22.90 -25.45 -3.00
CA SER A 84 23.49 -25.72 -1.70
C SER A 84 22.86 -24.80 -0.64
N PRO A 85 22.69 -25.23 0.62
CA PRO A 85 22.12 -24.37 1.64
C PRO A 85 23.02 -23.16 1.94
N ARG A 86 22.50 -21.93 1.91
CA ARG A 86 23.28 -20.69 2.11
C ARG A 86 22.55 -19.69 3.01
N SER A 87 23.31 -18.90 3.77
CA SER A 87 22.77 -17.72 4.46
C SER A 87 22.61 -16.60 3.44
N LEU A 88 21.38 -16.16 3.22
CA LEU A 88 21.04 -15.13 2.24
C LEU A 88 21.10 -13.75 2.88
N LYS A 89 21.72 -12.79 2.21
CA LYS A 89 21.72 -11.35 2.59
C LYS A 89 20.54 -10.61 1.99
N ARG A 90 20.17 -10.93 0.75
CA ARG A 90 19.15 -10.17 0.02
C ARG A 90 18.50 -11.01 -1.05
N LEU A 91 17.22 -10.74 -1.29
CA LEU A 91 16.47 -11.20 -2.45
C LEU A 91 16.05 -10.02 -3.31
N GLU A 92 16.02 -10.24 -4.62
CA GLU A 92 15.55 -9.25 -5.58
C GLU A 92 14.68 -9.92 -6.64
N VAL A 93 13.60 -9.25 -7.01
CA VAL A 93 12.71 -9.64 -8.10
C VAL A 93 12.71 -8.54 -9.13
N ARG A 94 12.98 -8.87 -10.39
CA ARG A 94 12.87 -7.97 -11.53
C ARG A 94 11.78 -8.47 -12.47
N ILE A 95 10.85 -7.59 -12.84
CA ILE A 95 9.84 -7.91 -13.85
C ILE A 95 10.47 -7.75 -15.22
N ILE A 96 10.58 -8.85 -15.97
CA ILE A 96 11.16 -8.87 -17.31
C ILE A 96 10.12 -8.43 -18.34
N SER A 97 8.88 -8.93 -18.20
CA SER A 97 7.78 -8.57 -19.08
C SER A 97 6.44 -8.61 -18.35
N GLY A 98 5.51 -7.75 -18.79
CA GLY A 98 4.12 -7.72 -18.28
C GLY A 98 3.99 -7.09 -16.89
N GLN A 99 2.94 -7.46 -16.17
CA GLN A 99 2.67 -6.98 -14.80
C GLN A 99 2.52 -8.16 -13.84
N VAL A 100 3.08 -8.05 -12.64
CA VAL A 100 3.04 -9.11 -11.63
C VAL A 100 2.72 -8.54 -10.26
N LYS A 101 1.84 -9.21 -9.53
CA LYS A 101 1.63 -8.99 -8.11
C LYS A 101 2.22 -10.14 -7.32
N ILE A 102 3.03 -9.84 -6.29
CA ILE A 102 3.56 -10.83 -5.37
C ILE A 102 2.69 -10.77 -4.11
N TYR A 103 1.98 -11.86 -3.82
CA TYR A 103 1.15 -11.96 -2.63
C TYR A 103 2.00 -12.25 -1.40
N GLU A 104 2.90 -13.23 -1.48
CA GLU A 104 3.73 -13.64 -0.35
C GLU A 104 5.04 -14.24 -0.86
N ALA A 105 6.09 -14.15 -0.03
CA ALA A 105 7.29 -14.93 -0.24
C ALA A 105 7.84 -15.48 1.08
N TYR A 106 8.37 -16.70 1.03
CA TYR A 106 8.91 -17.42 2.17
C TYR A 106 10.29 -18.00 1.85
N LEU A 107 11.17 -18.01 2.85
CA LEU A 107 12.40 -18.78 2.87
C LEU A 107 12.14 -20.08 3.62
N ILE A 108 12.65 -21.21 3.12
CA ILE A 108 12.67 -22.49 3.85
C ILE A 108 14.11 -22.76 4.28
N THR A 109 14.32 -22.96 5.57
CA THR A 109 15.66 -23.24 6.12
C THR A 109 15.99 -24.72 6.10
N THR A 110 17.25 -25.07 6.38
CA THR A 110 17.68 -26.47 6.56
C THR A 110 16.93 -27.21 7.67
N GLN A 111 16.30 -26.49 8.59
CA GLN A 111 15.47 -27.05 9.67
C GLN A 111 14.00 -27.22 9.26
N GLY A 112 13.65 -26.92 8.01
CA GLY A 112 12.26 -26.91 7.53
C GLY A 112 11.44 -25.72 8.03
N ARG A 113 12.05 -24.76 8.72
CA ARG A 113 11.37 -23.56 9.19
C ARG A 113 11.05 -22.64 8.00
N GLN A 114 9.81 -22.17 7.94
CA GLN A 114 9.38 -21.14 6.99
C GLN A 114 9.56 -19.76 7.59
N ILE A 115 10.17 -18.84 6.85
CA ILE A 115 10.41 -17.47 7.27
C ILE A 115 9.84 -16.53 6.22
N SER A 116 8.86 -15.72 6.60
CA SER A 116 8.23 -14.75 5.70
C SER A 116 9.20 -13.62 5.34
N VAL A 117 9.24 -13.25 4.06
CA VAL A 117 10.00 -12.11 3.56
C VAL A 117 9.07 -10.90 3.49
N ARG A 118 9.06 -10.11 4.57
CA ARG A 118 8.08 -9.03 4.81
C ARG A 118 7.84 -8.08 3.63
N TYR A 119 8.89 -7.73 2.90
CA TYR A 119 8.79 -6.80 1.75
C TYR A 119 8.00 -7.39 0.58
N PHE A 120 8.00 -8.71 0.41
CA PHE A 120 7.22 -9.36 -0.63
C PHE A 120 5.81 -9.77 -0.16
N ASN A 121 5.35 -9.25 0.98
CA ASN A 121 4.00 -9.49 1.47
C ASN A 121 3.03 -8.45 0.87
N ASN A 122 2.18 -8.92 -0.03
CA ASN A 122 1.11 -8.22 -0.72
C ASN A 122 1.59 -6.93 -1.39
N THR A 123 2.50 -7.08 -2.36
CA THR A 123 3.02 -5.96 -3.14
C THR A 123 1.90 -5.28 -3.95
N ASP A 124 2.15 -4.04 -4.38
CA ASP A 124 1.40 -3.48 -5.50
C ASP A 124 1.67 -4.28 -6.79
N VAL A 125 0.89 -4.00 -7.83
CA VAL A 125 1.12 -4.57 -9.17
C VAL A 125 2.40 -3.94 -9.73
N LEU A 126 3.44 -4.76 -9.88
CA LEU A 126 4.74 -4.37 -10.38
C LEU A 126 4.72 -4.41 -11.91
N ASN A 127 5.20 -3.33 -12.54
CA ASN A 127 5.26 -3.21 -13.99
C ASN A 127 6.57 -3.75 -14.56
N GLU A 128 6.61 -4.00 -15.86
CA GLU A 128 7.82 -4.33 -16.62
C GLU A 128 8.98 -3.37 -16.29
N GLY A 129 10.18 -3.93 -16.11
CA GLY A 129 11.38 -3.21 -15.72
C GLY A 129 11.50 -2.90 -14.23
N SER A 130 10.42 -3.02 -13.45
CA SER A 130 10.46 -2.80 -11.99
C SER A 130 11.43 -3.75 -11.31
N ARG A 131 12.22 -3.23 -10.38
CA ARG A 131 13.09 -4.01 -9.49
C ARG A 131 12.61 -3.84 -8.06
N TYR A 132 12.35 -4.95 -7.39
CA TYR A 132 11.83 -4.98 -6.03
C TYR A 132 12.77 -5.84 -5.17
N GLY A 133 13.27 -5.30 -4.07
CA GLY A 133 14.27 -5.98 -3.24
C GLY A 133 13.79 -6.15 -1.81
N SER A 134 14.17 -7.27 -1.18
CA SER A 134 14.02 -7.43 0.26
C SER A 134 14.95 -6.48 1.01
N GLU A 135 14.65 -6.27 2.29
CA GLU A 135 15.62 -5.78 3.27
C GLU A 135 16.80 -6.75 3.43
N SER A 136 17.81 -6.32 4.19
CA SER A 136 18.89 -7.21 4.61
C SER A 136 18.30 -8.35 5.43
N LEU A 137 18.34 -9.54 4.86
CA LEU A 137 17.96 -10.79 5.49
C LEU A 137 19.07 -11.13 6.50
N ASN A 138 19.05 -10.52 7.68
CA ASN A 138 20.04 -10.78 8.72
C ASN A 138 19.75 -12.12 9.41
N GLN A 139 19.92 -13.22 8.67
CA GLN A 139 19.59 -14.56 9.14
C GLN A 139 20.85 -15.40 9.20
N ASN A 140 21.19 -15.85 10.42
CA ASN A 140 22.22 -16.86 10.65
C ASN A 140 21.82 -18.23 10.08
N ASP A 141 20.55 -18.41 9.71
CA ASP A 141 20.02 -19.65 9.17
C ASP A 141 20.40 -19.87 7.71
N ARG A 142 20.67 -21.13 7.38
CA ARG A 142 20.92 -21.56 5.99
C ARG A 142 19.60 -21.86 5.30
N VAL A 143 19.33 -21.17 4.20
CA VAL A 143 18.16 -21.34 3.34
C VAL A 143 18.42 -22.44 2.33
N VAL A 144 17.43 -23.33 2.12
CA VAL A 144 17.48 -24.41 1.12
C VAL A 144 16.62 -24.10 -0.10
N SER A 145 15.51 -23.38 0.10
CA SER A 145 14.60 -23.02 -0.98
C SER A 145 13.76 -21.79 -0.62
N MET A 146 13.08 -21.25 -1.61
CA MET A 146 12.24 -20.07 -1.51
C MET A 146 10.90 -20.35 -2.21
N ILE A 147 9.80 -19.90 -1.62
CA ILE A 147 8.47 -19.97 -2.22
C ILE A 147 8.01 -18.56 -2.52
N PHE A 148 7.58 -18.30 -3.75
CA PHE A 148 6.92 -17.06 -4.15
C PHE A 148 5.50 -17.36 -4.59
N MET A 149 4.51 -16.69 -3.99
CA MET A 149 3.12 -16.75 -4.42
C MET A 149 2.81 -15.50 -5.23
N MET A 150 2.60 -15.63 -6.54
CA MET A 150 2.49 -14.50 -7.46
C MET A 150 1.49 -14.71 -8.59
N GLU A 151 0.92 -13.62 -9.07
CA GLU A 151 -0.09 -13.57 -10.14
C GLU A 151 0.30 -12.56 -11.22
N ALA A 152 0.10 -12.94 -12.48
CA ALA A 152 0.23 -12.05 -13.61
C ALA A 152 -1.05 -11.21 -13.80
N PHE A 153 -0.90 -9.90 -13.93
CA PHE A 153 -2.00 -8.97 -14.19
C PHE A 153 -2.00 -8.53 -15.66
N GLY A 154 -3.16 -8.61 -16.33
CA GLY A 154 -3.35 -8.22 -17.73
C GLY A 154 -2.79 -9.19 -18.79
N GLY A 155 -1.55 -9.65 -18.63
CA GLY A 155 -0.70 -10.27 -19.67
C GLY A 155 -0.07 -11.62 -19.32
N SER A 156 0.70 -12.19 -20.27
CA SER A 156 1.72 -13.19 -19.92
C SER A 156 2.90 -12.42 -19.34
N SER A 157 3.34 -12.78 -18.14
CA SER A 157 4.41 -12.06 -17.44
C SER A 157 5.59 -12.98 -17.17
N SER A 158 6.79 -12.42 -17.19
CA SER A 158 8.02 -13.14 -16.86
C SER A 158 8.85 -12.34 -15.86
N ILE A 159 9.52 -13.03 -14.94
CA ILE A 159 10.31 -12.39 -13.88
C ILE A 159 11.68 -13.05 -13.73
N ASN A 160 12.64 -12.29 -13.22
CA ASN A 160 13.92 -12.79 -12.74
C ASN A 160 13.98 -12.67 -11.23
N ILE A 161 14.27 -13.76 -10.54
CA ILE A 161 14.47 -13.81 -9.09
C ILE A 161 15.97 -13.96 -8.86
N ALA A 162 16.57 -13.03 -8.14
CA ALA A 162 17.97 -13.05 -7.76
C ALA A 162 18.13 -13.20 -6.24
N ALA A 163 19.13 -13.95 -5.83
CA ALA A 163 19.50 -14.14 -4.43
C ALA A 163 20.98 -13.82 -4.23
N ILE A 164 21.28 -13.05 -3.19
CA ILE A 164 22.64 -12.66 -2.81
C ILE A 164 22.93 -13.33 -1.46
N ALA A 165 23.92 -14.21 -1.40
CA ALA A 165 24.35 -14.85 -0.15
C ALA A 165 25.53 -14.12 0.48
N GLU A 166 25.87 -14.47 1.73
CA GLU A 166 27.02 -13.85 2.41
C GLU A 166 28.35 -14.12 1.69
N ASN A 167 28.50 -15.33 1.14
CA ASN A 167 29.73 -15.87 0.58
C ASN A 167 29.60 -16.15 -0.92
N GLY A 168 29.05 -15.20 -1.69
CA GLY A 168 28.92 -15.29 -3.15
C GLY A 168 27.49 -15.46 -3.65
N LEU A 169 27.36 -15.79 -4.94
CA LEU A 169 26.06 -15.98 -5.60
C LEU A 169 25.68 -17.47 -5.60
N PRO A 170 24.53 -17.88 -5.02
CA PRO A 170 24.06 -19.27 -5.07
C PRO A 170 23.57 -19.64 -6.47
N TYR A 171 23.62 -20.91 -6.86
CA TYR A 171 22.92 -21.33 -8.07
C TYR A 171 21.45 -21.60 -7.73
N LEU A 172 20.55 -21.07 -8.55
CA LEU A 172 19.11 -21.17 -8.34
C LEU A 172 18.46 -22.01 -9.44
N THR A 173 17.51 -22.86 -9.06
CA THR A 173 16.70 -23.66 -9.98
C THR A 173 15.22 -23.51 -9.67
N LEU A 174 14.39 -23.43 -10.72
CA LEU A 174 12.93 -23.43 -10.58
C LEU A 174 12.48 -24.89 -10.55
N ASP A 175 12.07 -25.37 -9.38
CA ASP A 175 11.83 -26.79 -9.13
C ASP A 175 10.35 -27.18 -9.26
N GLY A 176 9.43 -26.25 -8.98
CA GLY A 176 8.00 -26.53 -9.05
C GLY A 176 7.15 -25.29 -9.23
N VAL A 177 6.05 -25.48 -9.97
CA VAL A 177 4.97 -24.49 -10.11
C VAL A 177 3.70 -25.17 -9.62
N THR A 178 3.26 -24.82 -8.43
CA THR A 178 2.06 -25.38 -7.83
C THR A 178 0.96 -24.33 -7.91
N PRO A 179 -0.15 -24.57 -8.63
CA PRO A 179 -1.29 -23.66 -8.60
C PRO A 179 -1.75 -23.45 -7.15
N PRO A 180 -2.37 -22.30 -6.83
CA PRO A 180 -2.84 -22.07 -5.47
C PRO A 180 -3.71 -23.24 -5.09
N ASN A 181 -3.41 -23.85 -3.95
CA ASN A 181 -4.34 -24.79 -3.32
C ASN A 181 -5.45 -23.93 -2.71
N MET A 182 -6.22 -23.25 -3.57
CA MET A 182 -7.50 -22.73 -3.15
C MET A 182 -8.26 -23.96 -2.66
N PRO A 183 -8.76 -23.97 -1.41
CA PRO A 183 -9.77 -24.93 -1.03
C PRO A 183 -10.76 -24.94 -2.19
N ALA A 184 -10.96 -26.11 -2.82
CA ALA A 184 -11.93 -26.22 -3.90
C ALA A 184 -13.15 -25.45 -3.42
N PRO A 185 -13.58 -24.36 -4.11
CA PRO A 185 -14.67 -23.52 -3.64
C PRO A 185 -15.74 -24.51 -3.21
N PRO A 186 -16.13 -24.54 -1.91
CA PRO A 186 -16.89 -25.64 -1.34
C PRO A 186 -17.99 -25.90 -2.35
N ALA A 187 -17.94 -27.10 -2.98
CA ALA A 187 -18.60 -27.36 -4.25
C ALA A 187 -19.93 -26.64 -4.16
N SER A 188 -20.12 -25.61 -4.98
CA SER A 188 -21.23 -24.70 -4.80
C SER A 188 -22.47 -25.53 -5.08
N THR A 189 -22.93 -26.26 -4.07
CA THR A 189 -24.32 -26.64 -3.91
C THR A 189 -25.00 -25.33 -4.22
N PRO A 190 -25.77 -25.26 -5.33
CA PRO A 190 -26.61 -24.11 -5.59
C PRO A 190 -27.21 -23.78 -4.24
N PRO A 191 -26.98 -22.57 -3.68
CA PRO A 191 -27.45 -22.25 -2.35
C PRO A 191 -28.87 -22.79 -2.30
N PRO A 192 -29.16 -23.79 -1.44
CA PRO A 192 -30.41 -24.54 -1.51
C PRO A 192 -31.48 -23.48 -1.65
N PRO A 193 -32.28 -23.50 -2.74
CA PRO A 193 -33.06 -22.34 -3.18
C PRO A 193 -33.64 -21.75 -1.94
N VAL A 194 -33.09 -20.59 -1.52
CA VAL A 194 -33.31 -20.07 -0.17
C VAL A 194 -34.81 -20.04 -0.08
N SER A 195 -35.40 -20.96 0.69
CA SER A 195 -36.84 -21.03 0.73
C SER A 195 -37.20 -19.71 1.37
N VAL A 196 -37.72 -18.81 0.54
CA VAL A 196 -38.01 -17.42 0.89
C VAL A 196 -39.06 -17.37 2.02
N GLY A 197 -39.53 -18.52 2.52
CA GLY A 197 -40.29 -18.68 3.75
C GLY A 197 -39.50 -18.25 4.98
N GLY A 198 -39.35 -16.93 5.14
CA GLY A 198 -39.01 -16.30 6.41
C GLY A 198 -39.99 -16.84 7.44
N LYS A 199 -39.50 -17.74 8.30
CA LYS A 199 -40.28 -18.30 9.39
C LYS A 199 -40.75 -17.18 10.30
N GLU A 200 -41.81 -17.42 11.06
CA GLU A 200 -42.20 -16.52 12.15
C GLU A 200 -40.98 -16.24 13.05
N GLY A 201 -40.81 -14.98 13.45
CA GLY A 201 -39.64 -14.46 14.17
C GLY A 201 -38.44 -14.10 13.28
N THR A 202 -38.48 -14.31 11.96
CA THR A 202 -37.36 -13.96 11.08
C THR A 202 -37.17 -12.46 11.00
N ARG A 203 -35.94 -12.01 11.24
CA ARG A 203 -35.53 -10.62 11.09
C ARG A 203 -35.43 -10.22 9.62
N VAL A 204 -36.09 -9.14 9.22
CA VAL A 204 -36.19 -8.69 7.82
C VAL A 204 -36.02 -7.18 7.66
N ILE A 205 -35.70 -6.75 6.45
CA ILE A 205 -35.70 -5.35 6.01
C ILE A 205 -36.48 -5.22 4.70
N ASP A 206 -37.30 -4.19 4.55
CA ASP A 206 -38.01 -3.93 3.29
C ASP A 206 -37.20 -3.02 2.34
N THR A 207 -37.71 -2.82 1.11
CA THR A 207 -37.08 -1.94 0.12
C THR A 207 -37.04 -0.47 0.52
N SER A 208 -37.81 -0.06 1.52
CA SER A 208 -37.77 1.29 2.11
C SER A 208 -36.75 1.40 3.24
N GLY A 209 -36.01 0.33 3.54
CA GLY A 209 -35.04 0.29 4.62
C GLY A 209 -35.63 0.11 6.02
N ARG A 210 -36.93 -0.22 6.12
CA ARG A 210 -37.57 -0.45 7.42
C ARG A 210 -37.28 -1.87 7.90
N ARG A 211 -36.82 -1.97 9.14
CA ARG A 211 -36.46 -3.24 9.78
C ARG A 211 -37.59 -3.75 10.65
N GLY A 212 -37.76 -5.06 10.73
CA GLY A 212 -38.82 -5.66 11.50
C GLY A 212 -38.69 -7.17 11.63
N ASN A 213 -39.67 -7.80 12.27
CA ASN A 213 -39.75 -9.25 12.41
C ASN A 213 -40.98 -9.78 11.69
N VAL A 214 -40.83 -10.90 10.99
CA VAL A 214 -41.96 -11.62 10.38
C VAL A 214 -42.81 -12.23 11.49
N LEU A 215 -44.07 -11.80 11.60
CA LEU A 215 -45.02 -12.39 12.55
C LEU A 215 -45.63 -13.68 12.00
N ARG A 216 -46.06 -13.67 10.74
CA ARG A 216 -46.63 -14.84 10.04
C ARG A 216 -46.45 -14.75 8.53
N VAL A 217 -46.37 -15.92 7.88
CA VAL A 217 -46.31 -16.05 6.42
C VAL A 217 -47.68 -16.47 5.88
N LEU A 218 -48.16 -15.75 4.88
CA LEU A 218 -49.43 -16.02 4.21
C LEU A 218 -49.20 -16.87 2.95
N SER A 219 -50.22 -17.65 2.55
CA SER A 219 -50.15 -18.54 1.38
C SER A 219 -49.99 -17.80 0.03
N ASN A 220 -50.23 -16.49 -0.01
CA ASN A 220 -50.15 -15.65 -1.21
C ASN A 220 -48.79 -14.95 -1.40
N SER A 221 -47.69 -15.57 -0.92
CA SER A 221 -46.34 -14.99 -0.99
C SER A 221 -46.19 -13.62 -0.31
N LYS A 222 -47.00 -13.37 0.72
CA LYS A 222 -46.89 -12.21 1.60
C LYS A 222 -46.49 -12.63 3.01
N ALA A 223 -45.81 -11.74 3.71
CA ALA A 223 -45.56 -11.85 5.14
C ALA A 223 -46.22 -10.69 5.86
N ILE A 224 -46.71 -10.97 7.07
CA ILE A 224 -47.08 -9.93 8.03
C ILE A 224 -45.85 -9.61 8.86
N ILE A 225 -45.48 -8.33 8.91
CA ILE A 225 -44.28 -7.83 9.57
C ILE A 225 -44.67 -6.79 10.61
N GLU A 226 -44.03 -6.87 11.77
CA GLU A 226 -44.00 -5.78 12.74
C GLU A 226 -42.66 -5.03 12.57
N PHE A 227 -42.73 -3.76 12.20
CA PHE A 227 -41.53 -2.93 12.02
C PHE A 227 -41.13 -2.27 13.33
N ASP A 228 -39.83 -2.11 13.57
CA ASP A 228 -39.32 -1.60 14.87
C ASP A 228 -39.80 -0.18 15.18
N ASP A 229 -39.88 0.65 14.15
CA ASP A 229 -40.15 2.09 14.28
C ASP A 229 -41.64 2.44 14.10
N TYR A 230 -42.51 1.43 13.91
CA TYR A 230 -43.93 1.63 13.64
C TYR A 230 -44.79 0.65 14.43
N ALA A 231 -45.81 1.19 15.12
CA ALA A 231 -46.85 0.33 15.68
C ALA A 231 -47.68 -0.33 14.55
N GLY A 232 -48.01 -1.61 14.74
CA GLY A 232 -48.97 -2.35 13.91
C GLY A 232 -48.36 -3.42 13.00
N GLU A 233 -49.26 -4.16 12.35
CA GLU A 233 -48.95 -5.26 11.43
C GLU A 233 -49.00 -4.78 9.97
N TYR A 234 -47.96 -5.07 9.19
CA TYR A 234 -47.88 -4.67 7.79
C TYR A 234 -47.70 -5.88 6.87
N ALA A 235 -48.57 -5.99 5.86
CA ALA A 235 -48.41 -6.99 4.81
C ALA A 235 -47.39 -6.52 3.75
N ARG A 236 -46.39 -7.36 3.43
CA ARG A 236 -45.41 -7.13 2.36
C ARG A 236 -45.22 -8.36 1.50
N ASN A 237 -44.90 -8.17 0.22
CA ASN A 237 -44.50 -9.28 -0.64
C ASN A 237 -43.14 -9.79 -0.15
N ILE A 238 -42.98 -11.10 -0.01
CA ILE A 238 -41.74 -11.64 0.57
C ILE A 238 -40.54 -11.39 -0.36
N SER A 239 -40.77 -11.26 -1.67
CA SER A 239 -39.75 -10.87 -2.66
C SER A 239 -39.19 -9.46 -2.47
N GLU A 240 -39.87 -8.59 -1.71
CA GLU A 240 -39.42 -7.23 -1.38
C GLU A 240 -38.62 -7.19 -0.07
N LEU A 241 -38.45 -8.33 0.60
CA LEU A 241 -37.78 -8.42 1.89
C LEU A 241 -36.36 -8.96 1.75
N GLY A 242 -35.41 -8.26 2.36
CA GLY A 242 -34.12 -8.83 2.72
C GLY A 242 -34.26 -9.61 4.03
N ILE A 243 -33.76 -10.83 4.06
CA ILE A 243 -33.69 -11.67 5.27
C ILE A 243 -32.34 -11.43 5.94
N ALA A 244 -32.33 -11.23 7.26
CA ALA A 244 -31.10 -11.07 8.01
C ALA A 244 -30.22 -12.32 7.88
N VAL A 245 -28.96 -12.11 7.56
CA VAL A 245 -27.92 -13.13 7.42
C VAL A 245 -26.71 -12.74 8.26
N ARG A 246 -25.75 -13.66 8.40
CA ARG A 246 -24.54 -13.38 9.17
C ARG A 246 -23.58 -12.46 8.42
N CYS A 247 -23.39 -12.70 7.13
CA CYS A 247 -22.45 -12.00 6.28
C CYS A 247 -22.92 -11.93 4.82
N VAL A 248 -22.47 -10.91 4.09
CA VAL A 248 -22.61 -10.73 2.64
C VAL A 248 -21.31 -10.11 2.13
N LYS A 249 -20.66 -10.75 1.14
CA LYS A 249 -19.39 -10.29 0.54
C LYS A 249 -18.31 -9.93 1.59
N ASP A 250 -18.07 -10.85 2.51
CA ASP A 250 -17.09 -10.72 3.61
C ASP A 250 -17.39 -9.63 4.66
N ILE A 251 -18.45 -8.84 4.48
CA ILE A 251 -18.98 -7.94 5.51
C ILE A 251 -19.93 -8.74 6.39
N CYS A 252 -19.69 -8.73 7.70
CA CYS A 252 -20.48 -9.47 8.68
C CYS A 252 -21.08 -8.52 9.71
N LYS A 253 -22.08 -9.00 10.46
CA LYS A 253 -22.46 -8.35 11.73
C LYS A 253 -21.23 -8.25 12.65
N GLY A 254 -21.03 -7.09 13.25
CA GLY A 254 -19.88 -6.75 14.09
C GLY A 254 -18.67 -6.22 13.32
N SER A 255 -18.70 -6.23 11.99
CA SER A 255 -17.62 -5.65 11.19
C SER A 255 -17.59 -4.13 11.33
N ARG A 256 -16.38 -3.56 11.41
CA ARG A 256 -16.18 -2.13 11.22
C ARG A 256 -16.36 -1.79 9.74
N ALA A 257 -17.03 -0.69 9.43
CA ALA A 257 -17.29 -0.28 8.06
C ALA A 257 -17.29 1.25 7.92
N LEU A 258 -16.94 1.71 6.72
CA LEU A 258 -16.94 3.11 6.30
C LEU A 258 -17.90 3.27 5.11
N ASP A 259 -18.87 4.17 5.19
CA ASP A 259 -19.77 4.46 4.08
C ASP A 259 -19.17 5.45 3.07
N ALA A 260 -19.84 5.61 1.93
CA ALA A 260 -19.42 6.52 0.87
C ALA A 260 -19.42 8.01 1.28
N ASN A 261 -20.09 8.39 2.37
CA ASN A 261 -20.12 9.76 2.89
C ASN A 261 -19.01 10.02 3.91
N GLY A 262 -18.16 9.03 4.20
CA GLY A 262 -17.12 9.16 5.21
C GLY A 262 -17.61 8.94 6.64
N SER A 263 -18.79 8.36 6.84
CA SER A 263 -19.26 7.93 8.17
C SER A 263 -18.79 6.51 8.45
N TRP A 264 -18.29 6.26 9.66
CA TRP A 264 -17.75 4.94 10.03
C TRP A 264 -18.40 4.43 11.30
N GLY A 265 -18.43 3.11 11.46
CA GLY A 265 -19.13 2.49 12.57
C GLY A 265 -19.12 0.98 12.51
N GLU A 266 -20.02 0.36 13.26
CA GLU A 266 -20.19 -1.09 13.33
C GLU A 266 -21.43 -1.54 12.54
N VAL A 267 -21.31 -2.64 11.80
CA VAL A 267 -22.43 -3.29 11.12
C VAL A 267 -23.27 -4.05 12.15
N GLN A 268 -24.47 -3.56 12.42
CA GLN A 268 -25.39 -4.12 13.41
C GLN A 268 -26.23 -5.27 12.86
N GLU A 269 -26.62 -5.16 11.59
CA GLU A 269 -27.40 -6.18 10.87
C GLU A 269 -26.99 -6.19 9.39
N ILE A 270 -27.09 -7.35 8.75
CA ILE A 270 -26.84 -7.49 7.31
C ILE A 270 -27.88 -8.41 6.70
N PHE A 271 -28.33 -8.08 5.50
CA PHE A 271 -29.46 -8.74 4.84
C PHE A 271 -29.04 -9.29 3.49
N ASN A 272 -29.62 -10.43 3.10
CA ASN A 272 -29.27 -11.15 1.87
C ASN A 272 -29.54 -10.35 0.57
N ASN A 273 -30.32 -9.27 0.64
CA ASN A 273 -30.55 -8.34 -0.46
C ASN A 273 -29.41 -7.32 -0.63
N GLY A 274 -28.28 -7.49 0.07
CA GLY A 274 -27.10 -6.64 -0.06
C GLY A 274 -27.24 -5.30 0.67
N VAL A 275 -28.09 -5.25 1.69
CA VAL A 275 -28.26 -4.08 2.57
C VAL A 275 -27.68 -4.39 3.95
N ALA A 276 -27.03 -3.40 4.56
CA ALA A 276 -26.52 -3.44 5.91
C ALA A 276 -27.08 -2.28 6.72
N VAL A 277 -27.18 -2.49 8.02
CA VAL A 277 -27.58 -1.50 9.00
C VAL A 277 -26.38 -1.21 9.88
N LEU A 278 -25.98 0.06 9.94
CA LEU A 278 -24.81 0.51 10.67
C LEU A 278 -25.23 1.38 11.85
N GLU A 279 -24.49 1.27 12.93
CA GLU A 279 -24.45 2.27 14.00
C GLU A 279 -23.15 3.04 13.84
N PHE A 280 -23.24 4.32 13.48
CA PHE A 280 -22.08 5.17 13.25
C PHE A 280 -21.53 5.72 14.55
N ASP A 281 -20.23 5.83 14.68
CA ASP A 281 -19.60 6.33 15.92
C ASP A 281 -19.92 7.82 16.16
N GLN A 282 -20.18 8.58 15.09
CA GLN A 282 -20.40 10.03 15.15
C GLN A 282 -21.85 10.43 15.34
N TYR A 283 -22.80 9.49 15.19
CA TYR A 283 -24.22 9.79 15.16
C TYR A 283 -24.99 8.77 16.00
N SER A 284 -26.09 9.21 16.62
CA SER A 284 -26.98 8.28 17.28
C SER A 284 -27.93 7.60 16.28
N GLY A 285 -28.21 6.32 16.52
CA GLY A 285 -29.20 5.56 15.77
C GLY A 285 -28.62 4.66 14.67
N TYR A 286 -29.52 4.12 13.86
CA TYR A 286 -29.21 3.10 12.86
C TYR A 286 -29.38 3.64 11.44
N TYR A 287 -28.42 3.33 10.58
CA TYR A 287 -28.37 3.82 9.21
C TYR A 287 -28.31 2.68 8.22
N VAL A 288 -29.19 2.71 7.23
CA VAL A 288 -29.27 1.70 6.18
C VAL A 288 -28.35 2.09 5.02
N ARG A 289 -27.49 1.16 4.58
CA ARG A 289 -26.58 1.33 3.45
C ARG A 289 -26.51 0.07 2.60
N LYS A 290 -26.18 0.21 1.32
CA LYS A 290 -25.87 -0.96 0.49
C LYS A 290 -24.48 -1.47 0.84
N VAL A 291 -24.33 -2.78 0.95
CA VAL A 291 -23.07 -3.47 1.23
C VAL A 291 -21.98 -3.10 0.23
N ASN A 292 -22.34 -2.83 -1.04
CA ASN A 292 -21.39 -2.43 -2.08
C ASN A 292 -20.82 -1.02 -1.88
N ASP A 293 -21.48 -0.18 -1.08
CA ASP A 293 -21.06 1.20 -0.83
C ASP A 293 -20.22 1.31 0.45
N LEU A 294 -19.86 0.17 1.06
CA LEU A 294 -19.10 0.10 2.30
C LEU A 294 -17.65 -0.31 2.04
N GLY A 295 -16.71 0.42 2.65
CA GLY A 295 -15.35 -0.02 2.89
C GLY A 295 -15.30 -0.85 4.18
N LEU A 296 -14.85 -2.10 4.11
CA LEU A 296 -14.71 -2.99 5.26
C LEU A 296 -13.44 -2.62 6.06
N GLY A 297 -13.55 -2.56 7.39
CA GLY A 297 -12.42 -2.37 8.29
C GLY A 297 -11.49 -3.59 8.26
N VAL A 298 -10.20 -3.34 8.02
CA VAL A 298 -9.14 -4.35 7.93
C VAL A 298 -7.94 -3.93 8.77
N LYS A 299 -7.04 -4.87 9.07
CA LYS A 299 -5.83 -4.58 9.84
C LYS A 299 -4.81 -3.75 9.05
N CYS A 300 -4.68 -4.05 7.76
CA CYS A 300 -3.68 -3.45 6.87
C CYS A 300 -4.17 -3.42 5.42
N ILE A 301 -3.75 -2.39 4.67
CA ILE A 301 -3.87 -2.34 3.21
C ILE A 301 -2.61 -1.67 2.63
N LYS A 302 -1.97 -2.30 1.63
CA LYS A 302 -0.77 -1.75 0.97
C LYS A 302 0.33 -1.26 1.92
N GLY A 303 0.58 -2.00 3.00
CA GLY A 303 1.57 -1.62 4.02
C GLY A 303 1.12 -0.58 5.04
N PHE A 304 -0.03 0.08 4.85
CA PHE A 304 -0.66 0.94 5.85
C PHE A 304 -1.48 0.08 6.81
N CYS A 305 -0.99 -0.07 8.03
CA CYS A 305 -1.65 -0.82 9.09
C CYS A 305 -2.14 0.10 10.21
N VAL A 306 -3.11 -0.38 10.98
CA VAL A 306 -3.46 0.19 12.29
C VAL A 306 -2.19 0.35 13.14
N ASN A 307 -2.10 1.45 13.87
CA ASN A 307 -0.98 1.93 14.68
C ASN A 307 0.29 2.32 13.91
N ASN A 308 0.21 2.45 12.58
CA ASN A 308 1.34 3.01 11.83
C ASN A 308 1.37 4.53 11.92
N ARG A 309 2.58 5.06 12.00
CA ARG A 309 2.85 6.49 11.91
C ARG A 309 2.82 6.93 10.46
N VAL A 310 2.11 8.03 10.18
CA VAL A 310 1.95 8.58 8.84
C VAL A 310 2.06 10.09 8.84
N ILE A 311 2.37 10.67 7.68
CA ILE A 311 2.28 12.10 7.42
C ILE A 311 1.44 12.35 6.16
N ASP A 312 0.63 13.40 6.14
CA ASP A 312 -0.17 13.78 4.98
C ASP A 312 0.52 14.86 4.10
N GLY A 313 -0.16 15.21 3.00
CA GLY A 313 0.28 16.26 2.09
C GLY A 313 0.46 17.62 2.76
N ASN A 314 -0.37 17.93 3.77
CA ASN A 314 -0.36 19.16 4.54
C ASN A 314 0.63 19.16 5.71
N GLU A 315 1.55 18.18 5.75
CA GLU A 315 2.57 18.07 6.80
C GLU A 315 1.97 17.79 8.19
N SER A 316 0.75 17.25 8.25
CA SER A 316 0.15 16.74 9.49
C SER A 316 0.58 15.30 9.69
N TRP A 317 1.10 14.95 10.86
CA TRP A 317 1.56 13.60 11.17
C TRP A 317 0.80 13.02 12.35
N GLY A 318 0.68 11.70 12.39
CA GLY A 318 -0.19 11.03 13.34
C GLY A 318 -0.16 9.52 13.25
N GLU A 319 -1.13 8.88 13.88
CA GLU A 319 -1.28 7.44 13.96
C GLU A 319 -2.57 6.96 13.27
N ILE A 320 -2.47 5.88 12.50
CA ILE A 320 -3.64 5.23 11.89
C ILE A 320 -4.43 4.48 12.96
N LEU A 321 -5.69 4.87 13.16
CA LEU A 321 -6.63 4.17 14.06
C LEU A 321 -7.35 3.01 13.36
N GLU A 322 -7.79 3.22 12.11
CA GLU A 322 -8.51 2.21 11.33
C GLU A 322 -8.14 2.27 9.85
N VAL A 323 -8.22 1.12 9.16
CA VAL A 323 -7.94 0.98 7.73
C VAL A 323 -9.14 0.34 7.05
N PHE A 324 -9.56 0.87 5.90
CA PHE A 324 -10.73 0.37 5.16
C PHE A 324 -10.36 -0.14 3.77
N THR A 325 -11.09 -1.15 3.27
CA THR A 325 -10.82 -1.77 1.95
C THR A 325 -10.97 -0.83 0.76
N ASN A 326 -11.67 0.29 0.92
CA ASN A 326 -11.79 1.33 -0.10
C ASN A 326 -10.57 2.28 -0.17
N GLY A 327 -9.49 1.97 0.57
CA GLY A 327 -8.24 2.75 0.57
C GLY A 327 -8.30 4.01 1.44
N MET A 328 -9.33 4.16 2.26
CA MET A 328 -9.40 5.19 3.29
C MET A 328 -8.84 4.69 4.61
N VAL A 329 -8.28 5.60 5.40
CA VAL A 329 -7.82 5.35 6.77
C VAL A 329 -8.34 6.45 7.69
N ARG A 330 -8.62 6.07 8.94
CA ARG A 330 -8.92 7.00 10.04
C ARG A 330 -7.63 7.27 10.81
N ILE A 331 -7.29 8.53 10.99
CA ILE A 331 -6.02 8.97 11.58
C ILE A 331 -6.30 9.94 12.73
N GLU A 332 -5.58 9.78 13.83
CA GLU A 332 -5.45 10.81 14.86
C GLU A 332 -4.13 11.54 14.63
N PHE A 333 -4.19 12.84 14.34
CA PHE A 333 -2.99 13.65 14.11
C PHE A 333 -2.47 14.22 15.43
N ASP A 334 -1.15 14.21 15.64
CA ASP A 334 -0.54 14.69 16.88
C ASP A 334 -0.71 16.21 17.05
N ASN A 335 -0.82 16.93 15.94
CA ASN A 335 -0.88 18.39 15.90
C ASN A 335 -2.31 18.96 15.76
N TYR A 336 -3.33 18.10 15.74
CA TYR A 336 -4.73 18.51 15.69
C TYR A 336 -5.58 17.70 16.67
N SER A 337 -6.65 18.30 17.19
CA SER A 337 -7.65 17.52 17.90
C SER A 337 -8.55 16.78 16.91
N GLY A 338 -8.97 15.58 17.31
CA GLY A 338 -9.96 14.77 16.60
C GLY A 338 -9.36 13.83 15.56
N GLU A 339 -10.27 13.19 14.83
CA GLU A 339 -9.97 12.09 13.93
C GLU A 339 -10.32 12.47 12.50
N TYR A 340 -9.48 12.04 11.56
CA TYR A 340 -9.57 12.47 10.17
C TYR A 340 -9.53 11.28 9.23
N LEU A 341 -10.37 11.32 8.21
CA LEU A 341 -10.28 10.38 7.09
C LEU A 341 -9.31 10.90 6.04
N ARG A 342 -8.43 10.03 5.58
CA ARG A 342 -7.50 10.29 4.47
C ARG A 342 -7.44 9.08 3.54
N ASN A 343 -7.26 9.34 2.26
CA ASN A 343 -6.92 8.28 1.31
C ASN A 343 -5.43 7.93 1.47
N ILE A 344 -5.10 6.63 1.50
CA ILE A 344 -3.71 6.15 1.65
C ILE A 344 -2.76 6.70 0.58
N SER A 345 -3.26 7.02 -0.62
CA SER A 345 -2.45 7.61 -1.70
C SER A 345 -1.91 9.01 -1.37
N ASN A 346 -2.50 9.69 -0.39
CA ASN A 346 -2.10 11.03 0.05
C ASN A 346 -1.20 10.99 1.29
N LEU A 347 -0.74 9.81 1.71
CA LEU A 347 0.02 9.62 2.95
C LEU A 347 1.43 9.11 2.66
N GLY A 348 2.38 9.57 3.46
CA GLY A 348 3.69 8.95 3.62
C GLY A 348 3.71 8.07 4.87
N LEU A 349 3.99 6.78 4.70
CA LEU A 349 4.22 5.85 5.80
C LEU A 349 5.58 6.12 6.47
N SER A 350 5.64 6.10 7.80
CA SER A 350 6.89 6.21 8.57
C SER A 350 7.78 4.97 8.35
N VAL A 351 9.06 5.22 8.08
CA VAL A 351 10.08 4.22 7.77
C VAL A 351 11.33 4.49 8.59
N ARG A 352 12.14 3.46 8.81
CA ARG A 352 13.40 3.61 9.57
C ARG A 352 14.41 4.50 8.85
N CYS A 353 14.53 4.29 7.55
CA CYS A 353 15.45 5.02 6.67
C CYS A 353 14.82 5.16 5.29
N LEU A 354 15.10 6.28 4.62
CA LEU A 354 14.83 6.49 3.21
C LEU A 354 16.14 6.95 2.56
N GLN A 355 16.72 6.08 1.72
CA GLN A 355 18.10 6.23 1.24
C GLN A 355 19.07 6.31 2.43
N ASP A 356 19.93 7.34 2.50
CA ASP A 356 20.87 7.56 3.60
C ASP A 356 20.24 8.33 4.78
N VAL A 357 19.00 8.80 4.64
CA VAL A 357 18.30 9.58 5.66
C VAL A 357 17.60 8.63 6.64
N CYS A 358 18.13 8.52 7.87
CA CYS A 358 17.61 7.63 8.90
C CYS A 358 17.14 8.39 10.15
N VAL A 359 16.18 7.81 10.86
CA VAL A 359 15.78 8.26 12.21
C VAL A 359 17.00 8.29 13.15
N LYS A 360 17.08 9.31 14.01
CA LYS A 360 18.20 9.68 14.90
C LYS A 360 19.50 10.12 14.21
N SER A 361 19.47 10.37 12.90
CA SER A 361 20.61 10.99 12.22
C SER A 361 20.62 12.49 12.52
N ARG A 362 21.84 13.04 12.63
CA ARG A 362 22.04 14.50 12.63
C ARG A 362 21.85 15.05 11.22
N ALA A 363 21.15 16.17 11.10
CA ALA A 363 20.96 16.83 9.83
C ALA A 363 20.84 18.36 9.98
N ILE A 364 21.15 19.08 8.90
CA ILE A 364 21.01 20.53 8.79
C ILE A 364 20.13 20.88 7.59
N ASP A 365 19.16 21.76 7.77
CA ASP A 365 18.34 22.25 6.67
C ASP A 365 19.05 23.34 5.85
N ALA A 366 18.46 23.73 4.72
CA ALA A 366 19.02 24.76 3.84
C ALA A 366 19.19 26.16 4.48
N ASN A 367 18.51 26.42 5.61
CA ASN A 367 18.61 27.69 6.34
C ASN A 367 19.70 27.65 7.43
N GLY A 368 20.37 26.51 7.60
CA GLY A 368 21.37 26.31 8.64
C GLY A 368 20.79 25.84 9.97
N SER A 369 19.49 25.56 10.07
CA SER A 369 18.94 24.96 11.29
C SER A 369 19.31 23.49 11.33
N TYR A 370 19.99 23.06 12.38
CA TYR A 370 20.47 21.68 12.53
C TYR A 370 19.93 21.02 13.79
N GLY A 371 19.87 19.69 13.77
CA GLY A 371 19.24 18.91 14.81
C GLY A 371 19.12 17.42 14.48
N ASP A 372 18.23 16.74 15.20
CA ASP A 372 18.00 15.30 15.07
C ASP A 372 16.75 14.99 14.23
N ILE A 373 16.85 13.96 13.39
CA ILE A 373 15.71 13.42 12.65
C ILE A 373 14.90 12.52 13.59
N LEU A 374 13.66 12.90 13.89
CA LEU A 374 12.75 12.13 14.74
C LEU A 374 12.02 11.03 13.96
N GLU A 375 11.52 11.35 12.76
CA GLU A 375 10.81 10.40 11.89
C GLU A 375 11.16 10.64 10.42
N VAL A 376 11.15 9.56 9.63
CA VAL A 376 11.36 9.59 8.17
C VAL A 376 10.14 8.99 7.50
N TYR A 377 9.60 9.64 6.48
CA TYR A 377 8.40 9.19 5.78
C TYR A 377 8.70 8.82 4.32
N SER A 378 8.03 7.78 3.83
CA SER A 378 8.19 7.24 2.47
C SER A 378 7.86 8.22 1.34
N ASN A 379 7.15 9.32 1.63
CA ASN A 379 6.91 10.41 0.68
C ASN A 379 8.05 11.45 0.61
N GLY A 380 9.22 11.14 1.18
CA GLY A 380 10.40 12.01 1.12
C GLY A 380 10.37 13.18 2.10
N LYS A 381 9.52 13.14 3.12
CA LYS A 381 9.51 14.10 4.24
C LYS A 381 10.19 13.52 5.47
N VAL A 382 10.72 14.38 6.33
CA VAL A 382 11.23 14.05 7.67
C VAL A 382 10.67 14.99 8.71
N ARG A 383 10.49 14.50 9.94
CA ARG A 383 10.22 15.31 11.13
C ARG A 383 11.52 15.48 11.91
N MET A 384 11.88 16.72 12.23
CA MET A 384 13.15 17.08 12.86
C MET A 384 12.91 17.92 14.11
N GLU A 385 13.74 17.72 15.14
CA GLU A 385 13.87 18.60 16.30
C GLU A 385 15.18 19.38 16.15
N PHE A 386 15.12 20.71 16.15
CA PHE A 386 16.31 21.55 15.97
C PHE A 386 16.90 21.96 17.32
N ASP A 387 18.23 21.96 17.44
CA ASP A 387 18.90 22.26 18.72
C ASP A 387 18.61 23.68 19.25
N ALA A 388 18.44 24.65 18.33
CA ALA A 388 18.28 26.06 18.67
C ALA A 388 16.82 26.50 18.88
N TYR A 389 15.85 25.64 18.59
CA TYR A 389 14.43 25.99 18.62
C TYR A 389 13.64 24.94 19.38
N SER A 390 12.66 25.37 20.17
CA SER A 390 11.67 24.43 20.68
C SER A 390 10.74 23.98 19.55
N GLY A 391 10.33 22.72 19.61
CA GLY A 391 9.34 22.13 18.72
C GLY A 391 9.94 21.34 17.56
N GLU A 392 9.03 20.84 16.74
CA GLU A 392 9.33 19.88 15.69
C GLU A 392 8.92 20.45 14.33
N TYR A 393 9.71 20.14 13.30
CA TYR A 393 9.58 20.75 11.99
C TYR A 393 9.63 19.69 10.91
N ILE A 394 8.77 19.86 9.90
CA ILE A 394 8.79 19.02 8.71
C ILE A 394 9.75 19.61 7.68
N ARG A 395 10.57 18.74 7.07
CA ARG A 395 11.48 19.09 5.97
C ARG A 395 11.41 18.03 4.87
N ALA A 396 11.62 18.45 3.63
CA ALA A 396 11.86 17.51 2.56
C ALA A 396 13.29 16.92 2.71
N THR A 397 13.42 15.61 2.55
CA THR A 397 14.70 14.87 2.56
C THR A 397 15.74 15.47 1.62
N ARG A 398 15.32 15.99 0.46
CA ARG A 398 16.20 16.68 -0.51
C ARG A 398 16.73 18.04 -0.05
N ASN A 399 16.14 18.63 0.99
CA ASN A 399 16.49 19.97 1.49
C ASN A 399 17.34 19.91 2.77
N ILE A 400 17.84 18.74 3.14
CA ILE A 400 18.69 18.55 4.32
C ILE A 400 20.05 17.99 3.93
N GLY A 401 21.09 18.37 4.66
CA GLY A 401 22.40 17.73 4.66
C GLY A 401 22.53 16.82 5.86
N LEU A 402 23.06 15.62 5.68
CA LEU A 402 23.28 14.64 6.75
C LEU A 402 24.63 14.86 7.41
N GLY A 403 24.71 14.62 8.72
CA GLY A 403 25.95 14.70 9.49
C GLY A 403 27.01 13.75 8.94
N LEU A 404 28.21 14.28 8.70
CA LEU A 404 29.38 13.58 8.20
C LEU A 404 30.54 13.71 9.19
N ARG A 405 31.44 12.73 9.16
CA ARG A 405 32.67 12.79 9.97
C ARG A 405 33.65 13.83 9.43
N CYS A 406 33.82 13.86 8.11
CA CYS A 406 34.76 14.75 7.43
C CYS A 406 34.27 15.11 6.02
N VAL A 407 34.61 16.32 5.55
CA VAL A 407 34.41 16.78 4.17
C VAL A 407 35.63 17.61 3.76
N ASN A 408 36.18 17.35 2.57
CA ASN A 408 37.31 18.11 2.01
C ASN A 408 38.53 18.25 2.95
N GLY A 409 38.84 17.19 3.71
CA GLY A 409 39.97 17.17 4.65
C GLY A 409 39.75 17.91 5.97
N LEU A 410 38.57 18.50 6.18
CA LEU A 410 38.11 19.03 7.45
C LEU A 410 37.23 17.99 8.14
N CYS A 411 37.45 17.76 9.42
CA CYS A 411 36.70 16.84 10.26
C CYS A 411 36.11 17.55 11.48
N ALA A 412 35.07 16.96 12.08
CA ALA A 412 34.64 17.39 13.41
C ALA A 412 35.83 17.37 14.39
N LYS A 413 35.88 18.36 15.29
CA LYS A 413 36.97 18.68 16.23
C LYS A 413 38.25 19.25 15.62
N ASP A 414 38.31 19.44 14.30
CA ASP A 414 39.45 20.14 13.72
C ASP A 414 39.44 21.62 14.12
N ARG A 415 40.63 22.13 14.46
CA ARG A 415 40.87 23.56 14.64
C ARG A 415 40.93 24.23 13.29
N ILE A 416 40.18 25.32 13.15
CA ILE A 416 40.04 26.06 11.90
C ILE A 416 40.29 27.54 12.08
N VAL A 417 40.41 28.23 10.94
CA VAL A 417 40.35 29.67 10.83
C VAL A 417 39.41 30.01 9.68
N ASP A 418 38.54 31.00 9.88
CA ASP A 418 37.62 31.51 8.85
C ASP A 418 38.28 32.55 7.92
N SER A 419 37.51 33.10 6.97
CA SER A 419 37.99 34.14 6.04
C SER A 419 38.38 35.46 6.72
N ASN A 420 37.94 35.69 7.96
CA ASN A 420 38.26 36.89 8.75
C ASN A 420 39.44 36.65 9.70
N ASN A 421 40.15 35.53 9.56
CA ASN A 421 41.22 35.11 10.44
C ASN A 421 40.77 34.83 11.89
N THR A 422 39.48 34.50 12.09
CA THR A 422 38.91 34.12 13.39
C THR A 422 39.10 32.62 13.61
N ALA A 423 39.75 32.24 14.71
CA ALA A 423 39.99 30.85 15.05
C ALA A 423 38.80 30.22 15.78
N GLY A 424 38.61 28.92 15.56
CA GLY A 424 37.55 28.13 16.19
C GLY A 424 37.75 26.63 16.00
N GLU A 425 36.72 25.88 16.34
CA GLU A 425 36.65 24.41 16.22
C GLU A 425 35.38 24.01 15.46
N ILE A 426 35.50 23.02 14.58
CA ILE A 426 34.33 22.43 13.92
C ILE A 426 33.61 21.51 14.91
N VAL A 427 32.34 21.79 15.17
CA VAL A 427 31.46 20.94 16.00
C VAL A 427 30.88 19.81 15.15
N GLU A 428 30.25 20.15 14.02
CA GLU A 428 29.62 19.19 13.09
C GLU A 428 29.83 19.61 11.63
N ILE A 429 29.85 18.63 10.72
CA ILE A 429 29.97 18.82 9.28
C ILE A 429 28.81 18.10 8.60
N PHE A 430 28.23 18.68 7.55
CA PHE A 430 27.09 18.11 6.87
C PHE A 430 27.32 17.90 5.37
N SER A 431 26.59 16.96 4.77
CA SER A 431 26.75 16.56 3.36
C SER A 431 26.39 17.64 2.34
N ASN A 432 25.67 18.69 2.74
CA ASN A 432 25.37 19.85 1.91
C ASN A 432 26.46 20.94 1.98
N GLY A 433 27.63 20.63 2.55
CA GLY A 433 28.76 21.55 2.63
C GLY A 433 28.67 22.57 3.77
N MET A 434 27.63 22.52 4.60
CA MET A 434 27.53 23.34 5.80
C MET A 434 28.28 22.71 6.98
N THR A 435 28.78 23.55 7.86
CA THR A 435 29.52 23.18 9.08
C THR A 435 29.06 24.04 10.24
N VAL A 436 28.95 23.45 11.42
CA VAL A 436 28.70 24.16 12.68
C VAL A 436 30.04 24.37 13.37
N VAL A 437 30.34 25.60 13.73
CA VAL A 437 31.64 26.03 14.28
C VAL A 437 31.43 26.75 15.60
N GLU A 438 32.26 26.45 16.59
CA GLU A 438 32.39 27.22 17.82
C GLU A 438 33.66 28.07 17.73
N TYR A 439 33.52 29.39 17.80
CA TYR A 439 34.66 30.32 17.69
C TYR A 439 35.25 30.64 19.06
N ASP A 440 36.57 30.75 19.15
CA ASP A 440 37.26 30.96 20.43
C ASP A 440 36.88 32.28 21.14
N GLN A 441 36.42 33.27 20.37
CA GLN A 441 36.14 34.64 20.85
C GLN A 441 34.64 34.93 21.04
N TYR A 442 33.76 34.00 20.67
CA TYR A 442 32.32 34.19 20.70
C TYR A 442 31.64 33.06 21.47
N SER A 443 30.55 33.37 22.17
CA SER A 443 29.73 32.35 22.81
C SER A 443 28.77 31.72 21.82
N GLY A 444 28.69 30.38 21.80
CA GLY A 444 27.73 29.62 21.01
C GLY A 444 28.29 29.13 19.67
N THR A 445 27.40 28.56 18.86
CA THR A 445 27.76 27.93 17.59
C THR A 445 27.26 28.74 16.39
N TYR A 446 27.98 28.61 15.27
CA TYR A 446 27.73 29.35 14.05
C TYR A 446 27.81 28.44 12.83
N VAL A 447 26.86 28.60 11.92
CA VAL A 447 26.86 27.86 10.65
C VAL A 447 27.75 28.58 9.63
N ARG A 448 28.60 27.83 8.95
CA ARG A 448 29.49 28.30 7.89
C ARG A 448 29.51 27.32 6.72
N GLN A 449 29.92 27.80 5.56
CA GLN A 449 30.22 26.96 4.41
C GLN A 449 31.62 26.37 4.57
N VAL A 450 31.79 25.07 4.36
CA VAL A 450 33.07 24.36 4.51
C VAL A 450 34.18 25.02 3.68
N GLY A 451 33.86 25.55 2.50
CA GLY A 451 34.80 26.23 1.61
C GLY A 451 35.35 27.56 2.14
N THR A 452 34.73 28.13 3.18
CA THR A 452 35.20 29.37 3.85
C THR A 452 36.16 29.10 5.01
N LEU A 453 36.41 27.83 5.34
CA LEU A 453 37.23 27.42 6.47
C LEU A 453 38.56 26.84 6.00
N ARG A 454 39.61 27.06 6.80
CA ARG A 454 40.94 26.45 6.59
C ARG A 454 41.40 25.77 7.87
N LYS A 455 41.99 24.58 7.74
CA LYS A 455 42.56 23.86 8.88
C LYS A 455 43.74 24.65 9.44
N ARG A 456 43.72 24.93 10.74
CA ARG A 456 44.84 25.53 11.46
C ARG A 456 45.89 24.43 11.66
N LYS A 457 47.09 24.64 11.12
CA LYS A 457 48.22 23.73 11.30
C LYS A 457 48.78 23.82 12.71
#